data_AF-A0A2D8R5B1-F1
#
_entry.id   AF-A0A2D8R5B1-F1
#
_cell.length_a   1.000
_cell.length_b   1.000
_cell.length_c   1.000
_cell.angle_alpha   90.00
_cell.angle_beta   90.00
_cell.angle_gamma   90.00
#
_symmetry.space_group_name_H-M   'P 1'
#
loop_
_entity.id
_entity.type
_entity.pdbx_description
1 polymer ?
#
loop_
_entity_poly.entity_id
_entity_poly.type
_entity_poly.pdbx_seq_one_letter_code
_entity_poly.pdbx_strand_id
1 'polypeptide(L)'
;MVRRLFAQVFLTIAVLGPYGLARPAVAQDGWRTQPHVEALAADALEGRLTGSDGARVAADYIVEQLRALGATFLPGRSDFRLPFEFTAGVNDAGTLLTLDAATGWNVSDNVQALSFSDSAVAEGEVVFAGYGLVVPDSQDFGYDSYATLDVTDKIVVVLRYFPEDVDQDLRNVLARYSGLRYKAMAARQRGAKALLVLTGPRSPNAGLTIPMTFDTAISGSGIVGASISGAVGDALFEYVPDRSVEATQAELDTGNPHVAGFQIDGVRLTLDVKVTRESRSGFNVAGYLPPSATPVSSTDGKSYVMLGAHYDHLGLGLQGNSLARNSERGEIHNGADDNASGVAAVIEAGRALTAADRRRGVILAFWSGEELGLLGSANFVETEPVPTGQISAYLNFDMVGRARDNRLALQAVGSSSAWHGLIERANVPVGFDVQIQLDPYLPTDVMSFNGAGIPSLNFFTGSHTDYHRPSDDASAVNYEDLDRVARLGTIIARNVANRDTPLDFVRVEQIEPQGQRASVRAFTGTIPDYTAEVEGLLLGGVIEGGPAAKAGLQEGDVIIEFAGQSITNIYDYTYALDAVKVDELITVIFMRAGDRHEVTMTPTARP
;
A
#
# COMPACT_ATOMS: atom_id res chain seq x y z
N MET A 1 90.94 -13.89 8.30
CA MET A 1 90.31 -13.55 9.59
C MET A 1 90.40 -12.04 9.78
N VAL A 2 89.37 -11.22 9.99
CA VAL A 2 87.91 -11.29 9.94
C VAL A 2 87.49 -9.84 9.62
N ARG A 3 86.66 -9.64 8.58
CA ARG A 3 86.04 -8.34 8.25
C ARG A 3 84.97 -8.02 9.31
N ARG A 4 85.01 -6.82 9.91
CA ARG A 4 83.89 -6.28 10.71
C ARG A 4 82.97 -5.46 9.80
N LEU A 5 81.76 -5.98 9.61
CA LEU A 5 80.64 -5.32 8.95
C LEU A 5 79.93 -4.46 10.01
N PHE A 6 79.88 -3.14 9.82
CA PHE A 6 78.97 -2.27 10.57
C PHE A 6 77.65 -2.20 9.79
N ALA A 7 76.61 -2.83 10.32
CA ALA A 7 75.25 -2.66 9.82
C ALA A 7 74.63 -1.43 10.50
N GLN A 8 74.40 -0.36 9.73
CA GLN A 8 73.54 0.75 10.14
C GLN A 8 72.09 0.29 10.04
N VAL A 9 71.44 0.13 11.20
CA VAL A 9 69.99 -0.06 11.29
C VAL A 9 69.35 1.33 11.13
N PHE A 10 68.72 1.58 9.98
CA PHE A 10 67.78 2.69 9.82
C PHE A 10 66.50 2.34 10.58
N LEU A 11 66.26 3.04 11.69
CA LEU A 11 65.00 3.00 12.41
C LEU A 11 63.98 3.84 11.62
N THR A 12 63.17 3.18 10.78
CA THR A 12 62.01 3.81 10.16
C THR A 12 60.97 4.04 11.25
N ILE A 13 60.85 5.28 11.74
CA ILE A 13 59.72 5.70 12.56
C ILE A 13 58.49 5.66 11.65
N ALA A 14 57.71 4.59 11.74
CA ALA A 14 56.36 4.57 11.21
C ALA A 14 55.57 5.64 11.97
N VAL A 15 55.19 6.70 11.29
CA VAL A 15 54.14 7.61 11.75
C VAL A 15 52.85 6.79 11.73
N LEU A 16 52.54 6.16 12.86
CA LEU A 16 51.21 5.64 13.14
C LEU A 16 50.26 6.83 13.05
N GLY A 17 49.46 6.88 11.98
CA GLY A 17 48.30 7.75 11.91
C GLY A 17 47.40 7.51 13.12
N PRO A 18 46.55 8.48 13.51
CA PRO A 18 45.72 8.34 14.69
C PRO A 18 44.74 7.19 14.44
N TYR A 19 45.06 6.00 14.93
CA TYR A 19 44.05 5.01 15.28
C TYR A 19 43.23 5.68 16.37
N GLY A 20 42.15 6.32 15.92
CA GLY A 20 41.30 7.18 16.73
C GLY A 20 40.83 6.43 17.97
N LEU A 21 40.88 7.12 19.10
CA LEU A 21 40.17 6.74 20.31
C LEU A 21 38.73 6.36 19.92
N ALA A 22 38.23 5.23 20.45
CA ALA A 22 36.86 4.78 20.23
C ALA A 22 35.89 5.96 20.42
N ARG A 23 35.04 6.21 19.42
CA ARG A 23 34.08 7.32 19.51
C ARG A 23 33.05 7.03 20.60
N PRO A 24 32.56 8.05 21.33
CA PRO A 24 31.70 7.87 22.49
C PRO A 24 30.40 7.12 22.14
N ALA A 25 29.75 6.58 23.18
CA ALA A 25 28.39 6.05 23.07
C ALA A 25 27.42 7.16 22.59
N VAL A 26 26.26 6.76 22.06
CA VAL A 26 25.20 7.70 21.65
C VAL A 26 24.87 8.64 22.81
N ALA A 27 24.87 9.94 22.54
CA ALA A 27 24.67 10.97 23.56
C ALA A 27 23.32 10.79 24.29
N GLN A 28 23.31 11.05 25.59
CA GLN A 28 22.08 11.00 26.38
C GLN A 28 21.19 12.22 26.11
N ASP A 29 21.80 13.40 26.00
CA ASP A 29 21.11 14.69 25.87
C ASP A 29 21.41 15.39 24.54
N GLY A 30 20.69 16.48 24.27
CA GLY A 30 20.92 17.35 23.12
C GLY A 30 20.23 16.89 21.83
N TRP A 31 19.22 16.03 21.96
CA TRP A 31 18.24 15.72 20.92
C TRP A 31 17.33 16.94 20.71
N ARG A 32 16.96 17.20 19.44
CA ARG A 32 16.19 18.40 19.07
C ARG A 32 15.25 18.08 17.91
N THR A 33 14.24 17.25 18.15
CA THR A 33 13.24 16.91 17.12
C THR A 33 12.22 18.03 16.86
N GLN A 34 11.91 18.84 17.88
CA GLN A 34 10.89 19.90 17.80
C GLN A 34 11.05 20.87 16.60
N PRO A 35 12.23 21.47 16.34
CA PRO A 35 12.36 22.39 15.22
C PRO A 35 12.15 21.73 13.84
N HIS A 36 12.39 20.42 13.73
CA HIS A 36 12.14 19.67 12.50
C HIS A 36 10.65 19.45 12.29
N VAL A 37 9.93 19.05 13.34
CA VAL A 37 8.47 18.89 13.30
C VAL A 37 7.80 20.22 12.99
N GLU A 38 8.15 21.30 13.68
CA GLU A 38 7.55 22.63 13.47
C GLU A 38 7.79 23.15 12.05
N ALA A 39 8.96 22.87 11.45
CA ALA A 39 9.25 23.28 10.08
C ALA A 39 8.45 22.46 9.05
N LEU A 40 8.35 21.15 9.26
CA LEU A 40 7.69 20.24 8.33
C LEU A 40 6.17 20.34 8.42
N ALA A 41 5.61 20.48 9.63
CA ALA A 41 4.18 20.59 9.91
C ALA A 41 3.65 22.03 9.88
N ALA A 42 4.36 22.97 9.26
CA ALA A 42 3.89 24.34 9.11
C ALA A 42 2.83 24.44 8.01
N ASP A 43 1.80 25.27 8.21
CA ASP A 43 0.77 25.58 7.22
C ASP A 43 1.34 26.00 5.85
N ALA A 44 2.51 26.62 5.83
CA ALA A 44 3.21 27.04 4.62
C ALA A 44 3.60 25.87 3.68
N LEU A 45 3.60 24.63 4.19
CA LEU A 45 3.84 23.41 3.43
C LEU A 45 2.52 22.74 3.01
N GLU A 46 1.37 23.35 3.29
CA GLU A 46 0.04 22.98 2.76
C GLU A 46 -0.28 21.48 2.91
N GLY A 47 0.19 20.85 3.98
CA GLY A 47 -0.02 19.43 4.29
C GLY A 47 0.72 18.43 3.38
N ARG A 48 1.71 18.89 2.60
CA ARG A 48 2.71 18.05 1.91
C ARG A 48 2.13 16.90 1.08
N LEU A 49 1.01 17.11 0.39
CA LEU A 49 0.46 16.10 -0.53
C LEU A 49 1.51 15.68 -1.56
N THR A 50 1.67 14.37 -1.80
CA THR A 50 2.63 13.88 -2.78
C THR A 50 2.47 14.55 -4.14
N GLY A 51 3.59 15.04 -4.70
CA GLY A 51 3.63 15.82 -5.94
C GLY A 51 3.19 17.29 -5.84
N SER A 52 2.87 17.80 -4.64
CA SER A 52 2.54 19.21 -4.41
C SER A 52 3.77 20.10 -4.22
N ASP A 53 3.58 21.42 -4.31
CA ASP A 53 4.61 22.40 -3.93
C ASP A 53 5.02 22.28 -2.46
N GLY A 54 4.07 22.00 -1.57
CA GLY A 54 4.33 21.74 -0.16
C GLY A 54 5.27 20.56 0.08
N ALA A 55 5.04 19.44 -0.62
CA ALA A 55 5.93 18.28 -0.57
C ALA A 55 7.31 18.60 -1.15
N ARG A 56 7.39 19.41 -2.22
CA ARG A 56 8.67 19.87 -2.78
C ARG A 56 9.47 20.70 -1.77
N VAL A 57 8.81 21.63 -1.07
CA VAL A 57 9.46 22.46 -0.03
C VAL A 57 9.90 21.59 1.17
N ALA A 58 9.09 20.62 1.59
CA ALA A 58 9.48 19.67 2.63
C ALA A 58 10.74 18.88 2.23
N ALA A 59 10.80 18.42 0.99
CA ALA A 59 11.95 17.70 0.49
C ALA A 59 13.19 18.59 0.33
N ASP A 60 13.03 19.86 -0.06
CA ASP A 60 14.11 20.86 -0.07
C ASP A 60 14.70 21.02 1.34
N TYR A 61 13.84 21.15 2.36
CA TYR A 61 14.24 21.19 3.76
C TYR A 61 15.02 19.94 4.19
N ILE A 62 14.53 18.74 3.87
CA ILE A 62 15.20 17.47 4.19
C ILE A 62 16.58 17.40 3.51
N VAL A 63 16.68 17.81 2.24
CA VAL A 63 17.97 17.87 1.51
C VAL A 63 18.94 18.84 2.19
N GLU A 64 18.47 19.98 2.68
CA GLU A 64 19.30 20.91 3.46
C GLU A 64 19.77 20.29 4.77
N GLN A 65 18.90 19.58 5.49
CA GLN A 65 19.31 18.86 6.71
C GLN A 65 20.35 17.79 6.39
N LEU A 66 20.14 16.96 5.36
CA LEU A 66 21.11 15.96 4.92
C LEU A 66 22.48 16.57 4.57
N ARG A 67 22.50 17.72 3.88
CA ARG A 67 23.74 18.45 3.59
C ARG A 67 24.40 18.98 4.86
N ALA A 68 23.63 19.50 5.82
CA ALA A 68 24.15 19.97 7.10
C ALA A 68 24.77 18.84 7.93
N LEU A 69 24.24 17.61 7.80
CA LEU A 69 24.83 16.40 8.39
C LEU A 69 26.12 15.94 7.68
N GLY A 70 26.44 16.49 6.51
CA GLY A 70 27.54 16.02 5.67
C GLY A 70 27.23 14.69 4.97
N ALA A 71 25.94 14.36 4.80
CA ALA A 71 25.55 13.23 3.98
C ALA A 71 25.92 13.46 2.51
N THR A 72 26.20 12.36 1.81
CA THR A 72 26.49 12.32 0.38
C THR A 72 25.33 11.69 -0.36
N PHE A 73 25.34 11.72 -1.69
CA PHE A 73 24.36 10.98 -2.48
C PHE A 73 24.53 9.47 -2.26
N LEU A 74 23.48 8.70 -2.56
CA LEU A 74 23.61 7.25 -2.61
C LEU A 74 24.74 6.83 -3.58
N PRO A 75 25.48 5.75 -3.28
CA PRO A 75 26.53 5.26 -4.18
C PRO A 75 26.00 5.07 -5.61
N GLY A 76 26.69 5.65 -6.60
CA GLY A 76 26.27 5.59 -8.01
C GLY A 76 25.20 6.61 -8.41
N ARG A 77 24.75 7.48 -7.51
CA ARG A 77 23.80 8.56 -7.77
C ARG A 77 24.48 9.94 -7.66
N SER A 78 23.82 10.96 -8.21
CA SER A 78 24.31 12.34 -8.28
C SER A 78 23.37 13.37 -7.65
N ASP A 79 22.26 12.92 -7.06
CA ASP A 79 21.27 13.75 -6.37
C ASP A 79 20.79 12.99 -5.12
N PHE A 80 20.29 13.74 -4.12
CA PHE A 80 19.55 13.20 -2.99
C PHE A 80 18.13 12.79 -3.38
N ARG A 81 17.56 13.41 -4.42
CA ARG A 81 16.20 13.12 -4.90
C ARG A 81 16.19 11.90 -5.82
N LEU A 82 15.25 11.00 -5.59
CA LEU A 82 14.99 9.81 -6.39
C LEU A 82 13.58 9.95 -6.98
N PRO A 83 13.43 10.47 -8.22
CA PRO A 83 12.13 10.71 -8.81
C PRO A 83 11.41 9.42 -9.21
N PHE A 84 10.09 9.45 -9.08
CA PHE A 84 9.19 8.41 -9.57
C PHE A 84 7.91 9.04 -10.10
N GLU A 85 7.26 8.35 -11.03
CA GLU A 85 5.96 8.75 -11.56
C GLU A 85 4.85 8.00 -10.82
N PHE A 86 3.71 8.66 -10.62
CA PHE A 86 2.53 8.05 -10.04
C PHE A 86 1.26 8.63 -10.69
N THR A 87 0.15 7.90 -10.57
CA THR A 87 -1.16 8.44 -10.94
C THR A 87 -1.67 9.32 -9.79
N ALA A 88 -1.89 10.61 -10.04
CA ALA A 88 -2.34 11.59 -9.05
C ALA A 88 -3.82 11.96 -9.17
N GLY A 89 -4.51 11.38 -10.15
CA GLY A 89 -5.90 11.69 -10.42
C GLY A 89 -6.43 10.86 -11.59
N VAL A 90 -7.75 10.76 -11.65
CA VAL A 90 -8.44 10.11 -12.76
C VAL A 90 -9.62 10.98 -13.15
N ASN A 91 -9.71 11.33 -14.42
CA ASN A 91 -10.80 12.12 -14.99
C ASN A 91 -11.47 11.38 -16.15
N ASP A 92 -12.73 11.73 -16.37
CA ASP A 92 -13.48 11.33 -17.55
C ASP A 92 -13.26 12.35 -18.66
N ALA A 93 -12.65 11.89 -19.75
CA ALA A 93 -12.29 12.71 -20.91
C ALA A 93 -13.37 12.70 -22.01
N GLY A 94 -14.62 12.43 -21.64
CA GLY A 94 -15.78 12.48 -22.52
C GLY A 94 -16.32 11.10 -22.84
N THR A 95 -16.69 10.37 -21.80
CA THR A 95 -17.44 9.12 -21.88
C THR A 95 -18.81 9.40 -22.47
N LEU A 96 -19.21 8.53 -23.40
CA LEU A 96 -20.46 8.66 -24.12
C LEU A 96 -21.22 7.34 -24.07
N LEU A 97 -22.51 7.43 -23.75
CA LEU A 97 -23.46 6.34 -23.91
C LEU A 97 -24.42 6.67 -25.04
N THR A 98 -24.52 5.77 -26.00
CA THR A 98 -25.47 5.84 -27.13
C THR A 98 -26.46 4.70 -27.01
N LEU A 99 -27.75 5.04 -27.08
CA LEU A 99 -28.85 4.09 -27.15
C LEU A 99 -29.37 3.99 -28.59
N ASP A 100 -29.11 2.86 -29.24
CA ASP A 100 -29.60 2.61 -30.59
C ASP A 100 -30.97 1.92 -30.54
N ALA A 101 -32.01 2.75 -30.56
CA ALA A 101 -33.39 2.33 -30.75
C ALA A 101 -34.08 3.32 -31.69
N ALA A 102 -33.74 3.29 -32.98
CA ALA A 102 -34.40 4.04 -34.06
C ALA A 102 -34.49 5.59 -33.91
N THR A 103 -33.94 6.17 -32.84
CA THR A 103 -34.10 7.59 -32.44
C THR A 103 -32.78 8.29 -32.11
N GLY A 104 -31.66 7.55 -31.96
CA GLY A 104 -30.32 8.11 -31.77
C GLY A 104 -30.17 8.98 -30.52
N TRP A 105 -30.47 8.43 -29.34
CA TRP A 105 -30.33 9.15 -28.07
C TRP A 105 -28.88 9.05 -27.58
N ASN A 106 -28.16 10.17 -27.62
CA ASN A 106 -26.79 10.29 -27.11
C ASN A 106 -26.82 10.98 -25.74
N VAL A 107 -26.15 10.40 -24.77
CA VAL A 107 -26.15 10.90 -23.41
C VAL A 107 -24.71 11.04 -22.90
N SER A 108 -24.23 12.28 -22.81
CA SER A 108 -22.94 12.64 -22.20
C SER A 108 -23.09 13.08 -20.74
N ASP A 109 -24.13 13.86 -20.43
CA ASP A 109 -24.25 14.53 -19.12
C ASP A 109 -24.85 13.62 -18.03
N ASN A 110 -25.23 12.39 -18.37
CA ASN A 110 -25.82 11.41 -17.45
C ASN A 110 -25.05 10.09 -17.40
N VAL A 111 -23.83 10.07 -17.94
CA VAL A 111 -22.91 8.94 -17.84
C VAL A 111 -21.58 9.46 -17.32
N GLN A 112 -20.92 8.67 -16.48
CA GLN A 112 -19.63 9.01 -15.89
C GLN A 112 -18.78 7.75 -15.83
N ALA A 113 -17.56 7.77 -16.37
CA ALA A 113 -16.65 6.64 -16.24
C ALA A 113 -16.40 6.27 -14.77
N LEU A 114 -16.26 4.98 -14.48
CA LEU A 114 -15.74 4.52 -13.20
C LEU A 114 -14.21 4.67 -13.20
N SER A 115 -13.61 5.06 -12.07
CA SER A 115 -12.16 5.35 -11.97
C SER A 115 -11.26 4.18 -12.37
N PHE A 116 -11.73 2.95 -12.16
CA PHE A 116 -11.03 1.72 -12.51
C PHE A 116 -11.29 1.22 -13.93
N SER A 117 -12.17 1.88 -14.71
CA SER A 117 -12.54 1.42 -16.05
C SER A 117 -11.36 1.43 -17.01
N ASP A 118 -11.37 0.49 -17.94
CA ASP A 118 -10.54 0.58 -19.13
C ASP A 118 -11.10 1.64 -20.09
N SER A 119 -10.21 2.26 -20.88
CA SER A 119 -10.61 3.17 -21.96
C SER A 119 -10.81 2.37 -23.24
N ALA A 120 -12.06 2.05 -23.56
CA ALA A 120 -12.43 1.31 -24.75
C ALA A 120 -13.90 1.55 -25.11
N VAL A 121 -14.27 1.09 -26.31
CA VAL A 121 -15.66 1.07 -26.78
C VAL A 121 -16.22 -0.33 -26.59
N ALA A 122 -17.36 -0.44 -25.94
CA ALA A 122 -18.13 -1.67 -25.79
C ALA A 122 -19.52 -1.49 -26.40
N GLU A 123 -19.98 -2.49 -27.15
CA GLU A 123 -21.30 -2.50 -27.77
C GLU A 123 -21.98 -3.84 -27.53
N GLY A 124 -23.27 -3.81 -27.17
CA GLY A 124 -24.02 -5.04 -26.92
C GLY A 124 -25.47 -4.81 -26.54
N GLU A 125 -26.20 -5.92 -26.47
CA GLU A 125 -27.53 -5.98 -25.86
C GLU A 125 -27.44 -5.75 -24.34
N VAL A 126 -28.56 -5.42 -23.71
CA VAL A 126 -28.59 -5.00 -22.30
C VAL A 126 -29.24 -6.04 -21.41
N VAL A 127 -28.60 -6.33 -20.28
CA VAL A 127 -29.15 -7.18 -19.22
C VAL A 127 -29.11 -6.43 -17.90
N PHE A 128 -30.23 -6.39 -17.19
CA PHE A 128 -30.29 -5.91 -15.82
C PHE A 128 -30.03 -7.08 -14.86
N ALA A 129 -28.95 -6.99 -14.06
CA ALA A 129 -28.53 -8.04 -13.14
C ALA A 129 -28.69 -7.63 -11.67
N GLY A 130 -29.80 -6.93 -11.34
CA GLY A 130 -30.11 -6.56 -9.95
C GLY A 130 -28.98 -5.75 -9.30
N TYR A 131 -28.50 -6.16 -8.13
CA TYR A 131 -27.34 -5.54 -7.47
C TYR A 131 -25.99 -6.05 -7.98
N GLY A 132 -25.93 -6.99 -8.93
CA GLY A 132 -24.68 -7.52 -9.46
C GLY A 132 -23.82 -8.24 -8.42
N LEU A 133 -24.43 -8.72 -7.34
CA LEU A 133 -23.75 -9.40 -6.25
C LEU A 133 -23.59 -10.88 -6.56
N VAL A 134 -22.45 -11.41 -6.14
CA VAL A 134 -22.15 -12.84 -6.11
C VAL A 134 -21.63 -13.11 -4.70
N VAL A 135 -22.40 -13.80 -3.89
CA VAL A 135 -22.00 -14.26 -2.56
C VAL A 135 -21.72 -15.75 -2.70
N PRO A 136 -20.46 -16.18 -2.48
CA PRO A 136 -20.10 -17.58 -2.56
C PRO A 136 -20.89 -18.45 -1.57
N ASP A 137 -21.25 -19.67 -1.98
CA ASP A 137 -21.95 -20.64 -1.13
C ASP A 137 -21.17 -21.02 0.15
N SER A 138 -19.87 -20.70 0.22
CA SER A 138 -19.02 -20.88 1.40
C SER A 138 -19.39 -19.98 2.58
N GLN A 139 -20.30 -19.02 2.41
CA GLN A 139 -20.69 -18.03 3.42
C GLN A 139 -22.00 -18.35 4.15
N ASP A 140 -22.48 -19.60 4.13
CA ASP A 140 -23.77 -20.06 4.68
C ASP A 140 -25.03 -19.35 4.11
N PHE A 141 -24.85 -18.43 3.16
CA PHE A 141 -25.89 -17.71 2.41
C PHE A 141 -25.40 -17.46 0.98
N GLY A 142 -26.02 -18.11 -0.01
CA GLY A 142 -25.73 -17.91 -1.43
C GLY A 142 -26.63 -16.84 -2.05
N TYR A 143 -26.04 -15.90 -2.79
CA TYR A 143 -26.77 -14.88 -3.53
C TYR A 143 -26.02 -14.57 -4.83
N ASP A 144 -26.55 -15.02 -5.97
CA ASP A 144 -25.94 -14.76 -7.27
C ASP A 144 -26.94 -14.07 -8.19
N SER A 145 -26.70 -12.79 -8.46
CA SER A 145 -27.56 -11.97 -9.31
C SER A 145 -27.57 -12.42 -10.78
N TYR A 146 -26.65 -13.28 -11.17
CA TYR A 146 -26.44 -13.77 -12.53
C TYR A 146 -26.89 -15.22 -12.74
N ALA A 147 -27.34 -15.93 -11.70
CA ALA A 147 -27.59 -17.38 -11.75
C ALA A 147 -28.55 -17.83 -12.87
N THR A 148 -29.41 -16.93 -13.35
CA THR A 148 -30.40 -17.19 -14.42
C THR A 148 -30.20 -16.33 -15.66
N LEU A 149 -29.07 -15.61 -15.76
CA LEU A 149 -28.81 -14.62 -16.80
C LEU A 149 -27.64 -15.04 -17.69
N ASP A 150 -27.85 -14.98 -19.00
CA ASP A 150 -26.76 -14.98 -19.97
C ASP A 150 -26.30 -13.54 -20.23
N VAL A 151 -25.10 -13.22 -19.74
CA VAL A 151 -24.46 -11.90 -19.88
C VAL A 151 -23.27 -11.92 -20.83
N THR A 152 -23.02 -13.05 -21.50
CA THR A 152 -21.90 -13.20 -22.44
C THR A 152 -22.03 -12.21 -23.59
N ASP A 153 -20.97 -11.43 -23.85
CA ASP A 153 -20.92 -10.41 -24.90
C ASP A 153 -21.94 -9.26 -24.75
N LYS A 154 -22.56 -9.10 -23.58
CA LYS A 154 -23.60 -8.08 -23.29
C LYS A 154 -23.10 -6.95 -22.39
N ILE A 155 -23.88 -5.88 -22.33
CA ILE A 155 -23.71 -4.76 -21.39
C ILE A 155 -24.61 -5.02 -20.19
N VAL A 156 -24.01 -5.15 -19.01
CA VAL A 156 -24.71 -5.45 -17.77
C VAL A 156 -25.02 -4.16 -17.03
N VAL A 157 -26.29 -3.97 -16.65
CA VAL A 157 -26.74 -2.89 -15.76
C VAL A 157 -26.95 -3.45 -14.35
N VAL A 158 -26.36 -2.82 -13.35
CA VAL A 158 -26.53 -3.17 -11.94
C VAL A 158 -26.88 -1.96 -11.11
N LEU A 159 -27.57 -2.18 -10.00
CA LEU A 159 -27.78 -1.18 -8.96
C LEU A 159 -26.50 -0.97 -8.14
N ARG A 160 -26.22 0.28 -7.78
CA ARG A 160 -25.23 0.63 -6.75
C ARG A 160 -25.71 0.12 -5.39
N TYR A 161 -24.77 -0.20 -4.48
CA TYR A 161 -25.04 -0.73 -3.14
C TYR A 161 -25.50 -2.19 -3.13
N PHE A 162 -26.35 -2.57 -2.18
CA PHE A 162 -26.83 -3.93 -1.94
C PHE A 162 -28.21 -3.84 -1.28
N PRO A 163 -28.96 -4.96 -1.14
CA PRO A 163 -30.26 -4.97 -0.48
C PRO A 163 -30.24 -4.37 0.94
N GLU A 164 -31.04 -3.34 1.20
CA GLU A 164 -31.03 -2.60 2.48
C GLU A 164 -32.13 -3.04 3.47
N ASP A 165 -33.24 -3.63 2.99
CA ASP A 165 -34.41 -4.04 3.80
C ASP A 165 -34.23 -5.47 4.36
N VAL A 166 -33.02 -5.77 4.83
CA VAL A 166 -32.60 -7.06 5.40
C VAL A 166 -32.15 -6.91 6.85
N ASP A 167 -32.04 -8.02 7.59
CA ASP A 167 -31.47 -8.00 8.93
C ASP A 167 -29.97 -7.64 8.93
N GLN A 168 -29.45 -7.27 10.11
CA GLN A 168 -28.09 -6.76 10.25
C GLN A 168 -27.02 -7.80 9.88
N ASP A 169 -27.26 -9.08 10.12
CA ASP A 169 -26.28 -10.13 9.84
C ASP A 169 -26.15 -10.32 8.33
N LEU A 170 -27.29 -10.39 7.62
CA LEU A 170 -27.29 -10.46 6.16
C LEU A 170 -26.71 -9.18 5.52
N ARG A 171 -27.02 -8.01 6.07
CA ARG A 171 -26.41 -6.73 5.67
C ARG A 171 -24.88 -6.79 5.75
N ASN A 172 -24.33 -7.33 6.83
CA ASN A 172 -22.88 -7.47 7.01
C ASN A 172 -22.23 -8.42 6.00
N VAL A 173 -22.95 -9.47 5.56
CA VAL A 173 -22.47 -10.39 4.51
C VAL A 173 -22.47 -9.68 3.16
N LEU A 174 -23.62 -9.12 2.76
CA LEU A 174 -23.80 -8.46 1.46
C LEU A 174 -22.86 -7.26 1.26
N ALA A 175 -22.61 -6.48 2.32
CA ALA A 175 -21.73 -5.32 2.27
C ALA A 175 -20.32 -5.67 1.77
N ARG A 176 -19.79 -6.86 2.11
CA ARG A 176 -18.46 -7.34 1.70
C ARG A 176 -18.32 -7.51 0.19
N TYR A 177 -19.42 -7.82 -0.49
CA TYR A 177 -19.47 -8.09 -1.94
C TYR A 177 -20.06 -6.93 -2.74
N SER A 178 -20.34 -5.79 -2.09
CA SER A 178 -21.01 -4.64 -2.70
C SER A 178 -20.08 -3.65 -3.40
N GLY A 179 -18.77 -3.82 -3.25
CA GLY A 179 -17.75 -2.96 -3.85
C GLY A 179 -17.85 -2.93 -5.38
N LEU A 180 -17.69 -1.76 -5.98
CA LEU A 180 -17.84 -1.59 -7.44
C LEU A 180 -16.83 -2.45 -8.24
N ARG A 181 -15.60 -2.58 -7.77
CA ARG A 181 -14.59 -3.48 -8.36
C ARG A 181 -15.02 -4.95 -8.32
N TYR A 182 -15.61 -5.39 -7.20
CA TYR A 182 -16.15 -6.75 -7.09
C TYR A 182 -17.25 -7.00 -8.13
N LYS A 183 -18.19 -6.06 -8.29
CA LYS A 183 -19.26 -6.18 -9.29
C LYS A 183 -18.72 -6.21 -10.72
N ALA A 184 -17.72 -5.37 -11.02
CA ALA A 184 -17.04 -5.34 -12.30
C ALA A 184 -16.35 -6.67 -12.61
N MET A 185 -15.61 -7.21 -11.64
CA MET A 185 -15.00 -8.54 -11.73
C MET A 185 -16.07 -9.64 -11.94
N ALA A 186 -17.15 -9.63 -11.16
CA ALA A 186 -18.21 -10.64 -11.24
C ALA A 186 -18.91 -10.65 -12.61
N ALA A 187 -19.16 -9.48 -13.19
CA ALA A 187 -19.71 -9.34 -14.54
C ALA A 187 -18.70 -9.82 -15.60
N ARG A 188 -17.43 -9.38 -15.51
CA ARG A 188 -16.35 -9.75 -16.44
C ARG A 188 -16.13 -11.27 -16.48
N GLN A 189 -16.06 -11.92 -15.33
CA GLN A 189 -15.87 -13.37 -15.22
C GLN A 189 -16.99 -14.18 -15.89
N ARG A 190 -18.16 -13.58 -16.10
CA ARG A 190 -19.31 -14.19 -16.79
C ARG A 190 -19.42 -13.77 -18.26
N GLY A 191 -18.40 -13.08 -18.79
CA GLY A 191 -18.32 -12.71 -20.20
C GLY A 191 -18.97 -11.38 -20.56
N ALA A 192 -19.37 -10.54 -19.58
CA ALA A 192 -19.89 -9.21 -19.88
C ALA A 192 -18.82 -8.33 -20.55
N LYS A 193 -19.22 -7.55 -21.55
CA LYS A 193 -18.34 -6.57 -22.22
C LYS A 193 -18.22 -5.26 -21.47
N ALA A 194 -19.28 -4.87 -20.78
CA ALA A 194 -19.29 -3.65 -19.98
C ALA A 194 -20.22 -3.75 -18.78
N LEU A 195 -19.95 -2.91 -17.79
CA LEU A 195 -20.77 -2.71 -16.61
C LEU A 195 -21.29 -1.27 -16.57
N LEU A 196 -22.60 -1.12 -16.42
CA LEU A 196 -23.27 0.14 -16.10
C LEU A 196 -23.80 0.09 -14.67
N VAL A 197 -23.47 1.09 -13.86
CA VAL A 197 -23.88 1.18 -12.46
C VAL A 197 -24.89 2.30 -12.27
N LEU A 198 -26.13 1.91 -11.95
CA LEU A 198 -27.25 2.80 -11.67
C LEU A 198 -27.40 3.04 -10.17
N THR A 199 -27.38 4.29 -9.72
CA THR A 199 -27.77 4.61 -8.33
C THR A 199 -29.30 4.60 -8.24
N GLY A 200 -29.87 3.53 -7.68
CA GLY A 200 -31.32 3.31 -7.64
C GLY A 200 -32.09 4.39 -6.86
N PRO A 201 -33.39 4.57 -7.15
CA PRO A 201 -34.23 5.60 -6.54
C PRO A 201 -34.44 5.44 -5.03
N ARG A 202 -34.25 4.23 -4.48
CA ARG A 202 -34.32 3.96 -3.03
C ARG A 202 -32.94 4.03 -2.34
N SER A 203 -31.88 4.32 -3.09
CA SER A 203 -30.52 4.39 -2.57
C SER A 203 -30.12 5.79 -2.11
N PRO A 204 -29.08 5.92 -1.26
CA PRO A 204 -28.42 7.20 -1.04
C PRO A 204 -27.95 7.81 -2.37
N ASN A 205 -28.11 9.13 -2.53
CA ASN A 205 -27.77 9.86 -3.75
C ASN A 205 -28.53 9.39 -5.00
N ALA A 206 -29.78 8.93 -4.81
CA ALA A 206 -30.69 8.45 -5.84
C ALA A 206 -30.58 9.23 -7.17
N GLY A 207 -30.35 8.49 -8.26
CA GLY A 207 -30.29 9.02 -9.61
C GLY A 207 -29.02 9.81 -9.96
N LEU A 208 -28.11 10.07 -9.02
CA LEU A 208 -26.83 10.72 -9.31
C LEU A 208 -25.81 9.70 -9.83
N THR A 209 -24.97 10.16 -10.77
CA THR A 209 -23.77 9.42 -11.19
C THR A 209 -22.75 9.37 -10.07
N ILE A 210 -21.91 8.34 -10.10
CA ILE A 210 -20.81 8.17 -9.15
C ILE A 210 -19.67 9.11 -9.56
N PRO A 211 -19.24 10.07 -8.73
CA PRO A 211 -18.11 10.93 -9.06
C PRO A 211 -16.84 10.09 -9.17
N MET A 212 -15.97 10.43 -10.11
CA MET A 212 -14.64 9.83 -10.17
C MET A 212 -13.83 10.30 -8.97
N THR A 213 -13.46 9.36 -8.12
CA THR A 213 -12.48 9.56 -7.07
C THR A 213 -11.22 8.79 -7.44
N PHE A 214 -10.06 9.36 -7.13
CA PHE A 214 -8.80 8.64 -7.24
C PHE A 214 -8.90 7.36 -6.41
N ASP A 215 -8.66 6.23 -7.07
CA ASP A 215 -8.64 4.90 -6.48
C ASP A 215 -7.17 4.50 -6.43
N THR A 216 -6.64 4.24 -5.24
CA THR A 216 -5.22 3.89 -5.01
C THR A 216 -4.84 2.55 -5.64
N ALA A 217 -5.84 1.79 -6.08
CA ALA A 217 -5.69 0.61 -6.91
C ALA A 217 -5.22 0.95 -8.34
N ILE A 218 -3.91 0.93 -8.55
CA ILE A 218 -3.19 1.35 -9.76
C ILE A 218 -3.69 0.67 -11.06
N SER A 219 -4.22 -0.55 -11.00
CA SER A 219 -4.61 -1.36 -12.17
C SER A 219 -6.07 -1.16 -12.63
N GLY A 220 -6.28 -1.17 -13.95
CA GLY A 220 -7.61 -1.27 -14.59
C GLY A 220 -8.36 -2.55 -14.23
N SER A 221 -9.69 -2.54 -14.33
CA SER A 221 -10.54 -3.69 -13.98
C SER A 221 -10.67 -4.75 -15.08
N GLY A 222 -10.02 -4.58 -16.24
CA GLY A 222 -10.18 -5.51 -17.37
C GLY A 222 -11.59 -5.53 -17.97
N ILE A 223 -12.38 -4.46 -17.73
CA ILE A 223 -13.74 -4.29 -18.24
C ILE A 223 -14.06 -2.80 -18.36
N VAL A 224 -14.88 -2.45 -19.37
CA VAL A 224 -15.41 -1.10 -19.55
C VAL A 224 -16.53 -0.85 -18.55
N GLY A 225 -16.43 0.22 -17.76
CA GLY A 225 -17.33 0.50 -16.64
C GLY A 225 -17.73 1.96 -16.55
N ALA A 226 -19.03 2.24 -16.44
CA ALA A 226 -19.54 3.59 -16.21
C ALA A 226 -20.70 3.61 -15.22
N SER A 227 -20.88 4.71 -14.51
CA SER A 227 -22.09 5.03 -13.77
C SER A 227 -23.08 5.78 -14.65
N ILE A 228 -24.36 5.48 -14.51
CA ILE A 228 -25.45 6.13 -15.22
C ILE A 228 -26.43 6.80 -14.25
N SER A 229 -27.05 7.90 -14.68
CA SER A 229 -28.04 8.61 -13.89
C SER A 229 -29.38 7.87 -13.83
N GLY A 230 -30.25 8.32 -12.93
CA GLY A 230 -31.63 7.83 -12.81
C GLY A 230 -32.40 7.98 -14.11
N ALA A 231 -32.22 9.08 -14.85
CA ALA A 231 -32.90 9.33 -16.11
C ALA A 231 -32.53 8.30 -17.20
N VAL A 232 -31.27 7.84 -17.22
CA VAL A 232 -30.84 6.77 -18.12
C VAL A 232 -31.43 5.44 -17.68
N GLY A 233 -31.44 5.16 -16.37
CA GLY A 233 -32.10 3.98 -15.80
C GLY A 233 -33.58 3.91 -16.18
N ASP A 234 -34.31 5.00 -16.01
CA ASP A 234 -35.74 5.08 -16.36
C ASP A 234 -35.96 4.87 -17.86
N ALA A 235 -35.14 5.49 -18.72
CA ALA A 235 -35.22 5.32 -20.17
C ALA A 235 -34.98 3.87 -20.62
N LEU A 236 -34.08 3.14 -19.95
CA LEU A 236 -33.90 1.70 -20.20
C LEU A 236 -35.12 0.88 -19.75
N PHE A 237 -35.74 1.25 -18.65
CA PHE A 237 -36.91 0.56 -18.10
C PHE A 237 -38.21 0.84 -18.86
N GLU A 238 -38.27 1.85 -19.72
CA GLU A 238 -39.40 2.02 -20.67
C GLU A 238 -39.58 0.82 -21.60
N TYR A 239 -38.51 0.04 -21.83
CA TYR A 239 -38.53 -1.20 -22.62
C TYR A 239 -38.89 -2.44 -21.80
N VAL A 240 -39.20 -2.28 -20.51
CA VAL A 240 -39.53 -3.37 -19.59
C VAL A 240 -41.02 -3.24 -19.21
N PRO A 241 -41.92 -4.06 -19.78
CA PRO A 241 -43.35 -3.93 -19.53
C PRO A 241 -43.69 -4.03 -18.04
N ASP A 242 -44.58 -3.14 -17.59
CA ASP A 242 -45.17 -3.12 -16.25
C ASP A 242 -44.16 -3.06 -15.08
N ARG A 243 -42.93 -2.56 -15.32
CA ARG A 243 -41.89 -2.42 -14.29
C ARG A 243 -41.24 -1.05 -14.30
N SER A 244 -41.01 -0.50 -13.11
CA SER A 244 -40.15 0.68 -12.91
C SER A 244 -38.87 0.28 -12.18
N VAL A 245 -37.85 1.15 -12.25
CA VAL A 245 -36.60 0.97 -11.48
C VAL A 245 -36.91 0.89 -9.99
N GLU A 246 -37.79 1.76 -9.47
CA GLU A 246 -38.15 1.81 -8.06
C GLU A 246 -38.85 0.54 -7.57
N ALA A 247 -39.84 0.05 -8.32
CA ALA A 247 -40.55 -1.18 -7.96
C ALA A 247 -39.61 -2.39 -7.99
N THR A 248 -38.73 -2.45 -9.00
CA THR A 248 -37.74 -3.53 -9.13
C THR A 248 -36.70 -3.48 -8.01
N GLN A 249 -36.24 -2.29 -7.63
CA GLN A 249 -35.33 -2.13 -6.50
C GLN A 249 -36.00 -2.54 -5.19
N ALA A 250 -37.27 -2.17 -4.96
CA ALA A 250 -37.99 -2.57 -3.76
C ALA A 250 -38.12 -4.09 -3.61
N GLU A 251 -38.31 -4.82 -4.71
CA GLU A 251 -38.30 -6.30 -4.70
C GLU A 251 -36.91 -6.84 -4.31
N LEU A 252 -35.84 -6.28 -4.89
CA LEU A 252 -34.46 -6.69 -4.61
C LEU A 252 -34.01 -6.34 -3.18
N ASP A 253 -34.49 -5.22 -2.61
CA ASP A 253 -34.13 -4.75 -1.27
C ASP A 253 -34.52 -5.72 -0.17
N THR A 254 -35.49 -6.60 -0.43
CA THR A 254 -35.88 -7.68 0.49
C THR A 254 -34.77 -8.72 0.73
N GLY A 255 -33.70 -8.70 -0.08
CA GLY A 255 -32.60 -9.68 0.00
C GLY A 255 -32.97 -11.07 -0.50
N ASN A 256 -34.14 -11.24 -1.12
CA ASN A 256 -34.59 -12.54 -1.64
C ASN A 256 -33.71 -12.99 -2.82
N PRO A 257 -32.95 -14.11 -2.69
CA PRO A 257 -32.06 -14.59 -3.75
C PRO A 257 -32.81 -15.13 -4.98
N HIS A 258 -34.14 -15.27 -4.92
CA HIS A 258 -34.97 -15.70 -6.05
C HIS A 258 -35.46 -14.54 -6.92
N VAL A 259 -35.24 -13.29 -6.53
CA VAL A 259 -35.54 -12.13 -7.39
C VAL A 259 -34.42 -12.03 -8.42
N ALA A 260 -34.70 -12.52 -9.62
CA ALA A 260 -33.76 -12.52 -10.74
C ALA A 260 -33.77 -11.18 -11.49
N GLY A 261 -32.62 -10.88 -12.09
CA GLY A 261 -32.56 -9.88 -13.16
C GLY A 261 -33.26 -10.35 -14.44
N PHE A 262 -33.13 -9.58 -15.51
CA PHE A 262 -33.79 -9.86 -16.79
C PHE A 262 -33.08 -9.16 -17.96
N GLN A 263 -33.27 -9.68 -19.16
CA GLN A 263 -32.85 -9.01 -20.39
C GLN A 263 -33.77 -7.82 -20.69
N ILE A 264 -33.21 -6.72 -21.18
CA ILE A 264 -33.97 -5.56 -21.68
C ILE A 264 -34.03 -5.67 -23.20
N ASP A 265 -35.15 -6.19 -23.70
CA ASP A 265 -35.31 -6.48 -25.13
C ASP A 265 -35.47 -5.20 -25.97
N GLY A 266 -34.97 -5.25 -27.22
CA GLY A 266 -35.08 -4.14 -28.18
C GLY A 266 -34.13 -2.97 -27.91
N VAL A 267 -33.19 -3.13 -26.98
CA VAL A 267 -32.21 -2.11 -26.59
C VAL A 267 -30.79 -2.59 -26.88
N ARG A 268 -30.06 -1.79 -27.65
CA ARG A 268 -28.62 -1.97 -27.88
C ARG A 268 -27.87 -0.70 -27.48
N LEU A 269 -26.83 -0.86 -26.68
CA LEU A 269 -26.02 0.25 -26.19
C LEU A 269 -24.63 0.22 -26.83
N THR A 270 -24.09 1.41 -27.10
CA THR A 270 -22.66 1.63 -27.30
C THR A 270 -22.15 2.51 -26.17
N LEU A 271 -21.16 2.03 -25.44
CA LEU A 271 -20.48 2.74 -24.37
C LEU A 271 -19.02 3.00 -24.80
N ASP A 272 -18.69 4.26 -25.04
CA ASP A 272 -17.33 4.73 -25.33
C ASP A 272 -16.77 5.38 -24.05
N VAL A 273 -15.95 4.65 -23.29
CA VAL A 273 -15.33 5.17 -22.06
C VAL A 273 -13.96 5.76 -22.36
N LYS A 274 -13.74 6.97 -21.83
CA LYS A 274 -12.46 7.68 -21.94
C LYS A 274 -11.98 8.08 -20.56
N VAL A 275 -11.11 7.27 -19.97
CA VAL A 275 -10.48 7.55 -18.68
C VAL A 275 -9.08 8.11 -18.93
N THR A 276 -8.86 9.36 -18.52
CA THR A 276 -7.52 9.96 -18.46
C THR A 276 -6.99 9.86 -17.04
N ARG A 277 -5.87 9.15 -16.88
CA ARG A 277 -5.08 9.12 -15.65
C ARG A 277 -4.12 10.32 -15.67
N GLU A 278 -4.22 11.19 -14.69
CA GLU A 278 -3.26 12.27 -14.50
C GLU A 278 -2.00 11.68 -13.88
N SER A 279 -0.94 11.55 -14.67
CA SER A 279 0.38 11.21 -14.14
C SER A 279 1.03 12.46 -13.56
N ARG A 280 1.60 12.34 -12.36
CA ARG A 280 2.48 13.35 -11.75
C ARG A 280 3.76 12.68 -11.27
N SER A 281 4.79 13.51 -11.12
CA SER A 281 6.07 13.09 -10.56
C SER A 281 6.12 13.37 -9.06
N GLY A 282 6.55 12.40 -8.27
CA GLY A 282 7.00 12.54 -6.89
C GLY A 282 8.51 12.27 -6.82
N PHE A 283 9.10 12.39 -5.63
CA PHE A 283 10.47 11.94 -5.44
C PHE A 283 10.73 11.55 -3.98
N ASN A 284 11.42 10.44 -3.77
CA ASN A 284 12.00 10.15 -2.47
C ASN A 284 13.22 11.04 -2.23
N VAL A 285 13.62 11.21 -0.97
CA VAL A 285 14.89 11.86 -0.62
C VAL A 285 15.75 10.87 0.15
N ALA A 286 16.98 10.64 -0.29
CA ALA A 286 17.88 9.71 0.38
C ALA A 286 19.30 10.27 0.49
N GLY A 287 19.87 10.22 1.70
CA GLY A 287 21.24 10.61 2.00
C GLY A 287 22.08 9.44 2.52
N TYR A 288 23.35 9.42 2.17
CA TYR A 288 24.30 8.39 2.54
C TYR A 288 25.40 8.92 3.47
N LEU A 289 25.51 8.30 4.64
CA LEU A 289 26.62 8.47 5.57
C LEU A 289 27.60 7.29 5.39
N PRO A 290 28.80 7.51 4.83
CA PRO A 290 29.78 6.43 4.68
C PRO A 290 30.20 5.86 6.05
N PRO A 291 30.75 4.61 6.08
CA PRO A 291 31.34 4.04 7.29
C PRO A 291 32.36 5.00 7.90
N SER A 292 32.30 5.17 9.23
CA SER A 292 33.25 6.00 9.99
C SER A 292 34.38 5.19 10.64
N ALA A 293 34.27 3.86 10.63
CA ALA A 293 35.25 2.89 11.11
C ALA A 293 35.59 1.88 10.01
N THR A 294 36.54 0.96 10.29
CA THR A 294 36.94 -0.10 9.35
C THR A 294 35.72 -0.85 8.82
N PRO A 295 35.43 -0.78 7.51
CA PRO A 295 34.24 -1.40 6.96
C PRO A 295 34.16 -2.89 7.25
N VAL A 296 32.94 -3.41 7.33
CA VAL A 296 32.70 -4.86 7.37
C VAL A 296 33.34 -5.56 6.15
N SER A 297 33.86 -6.76 6.36
CA SER A 297 34.52 -7.54 5.30
C SER A 297 33.56 -7.82 4.14
N SER A 298 34.07 -7.78 2.90
CA SER A 298 33.32 -7.95 1.66
C SER A 298 32.68 -9.34 1.46
N THR A 299 32.81 -10.25 2.42
CA THR A 299 32.26 -11.61 2.35
C THR A 299 30.75 -11.67 2.60
N ASP A 300 30.19 -10.70 3.32
CA ASP A 300 28.79 -10.76 3.79
C ASP A 300 27.84 -9.89 2.95
N GLY A 301 28.37 -9.09 2.00
CA GLY A 301 27.62 -8.27 1.04
C GLY A 301 26.76 -7.12 1.60
N LYS A 302 26.37 -7.17 2.88
CA LYS A 302 25.37 -6.29 3.51
C LYS A 302 25.92 -4.93 3.96
N SER A 303 26.38 -4.07 3.05
CA SER A 303 27.10 -2.83 3.38
C SER A 303 26.29 -1.71 4.06
N TYR A 304 24.96 -1.80 4.12
CA TYR A 304 24.11 -0.68 4.56
C TYR A 304 23.22 -1.01 5.77
N VAL A 305 22.98 -0.02 6.62
CA VAL A 305 21.84 0.04 7.55
C VAL A 305 20.99 1.23 7.14
N MET A 306 19.68 1.07 7.13
CA MET A 306 18.79 2.10 6.63
C MET A 306 17.81 2.54 7.72
N LEU A 307 17.62 3.85 7.83
CA LEU A 307 16.57 4.46 8.64
C LEU A 307 15.66 5.24 7.69
N GLY A 308 14.35 5.15 7.88
CA GLY A 308 13.43 5.94 7.09
C GLY A 308 12.11 6.30 7.74
N ALA A 309 11.43 7.24 7.09
CA ALA A 309 10.12 7.78 7.45
C ALA A 309 9.51 8.40 6.18
N HIS A 310 8.20 8.32 5.97
CA HIS A 310 7.58 9.12 4.91
C HIS A 310 7.48 10.59 5.34
N TYR A 311 7.47 11.49 4.35
CA TYR A 311 7.42 12.94 4.59
C TYR A 311 6.20 13.61 3.94
N ASP A 312 5.51 12.91 3.04
CA ASP A 312 4.23 13.36 2.53
C ASP A 312 3.10 13.17 3.55
N HIS A 313 2.02 13.92 3.37
CA HIS A 313 0.77 13.74 4.11
C HIS A 313 -0.43 14.10 3.21
N LEU A 314 -1.61 14.36 3.78
CA LEU A 314 -2.89 14.43 3.05
C LEU A 314 -3.23 15.78 2.39
N GLY A 315 -2.37 16.80 2.48
CA GLY A 315 -2.66 18.13 1.93
C GLY A 315 -3.90 18.78 2.55
N LEU A 316 -4.93 19.06 1.73
CA LEU A 316 -6.22 19.58 2.19
C LEU A 316 -7.25 18.48 2.54
N GLY A 317 -6.85 17.21 2.53
CA GLY A 317 -7.74 16.07 2.82
C GLY A 317 -8.90 15.91 1.83
N LEU A 318 -8.73 16.39 0.60
CA LEU A 318 -9.74 16.28 -0.47
C LEU A 318 -9.69 14.93 -1.20
N GLN A 319 -8.66 14.14 -0.94
CA GLN A 319 -8.38 12.83 -1.52
C GLN A 319 -7.81 11.90 -0.43
N GLY A 320 -7.83 10.59 -0.65
CA GLY A 320 -7.28 9.62 0.29
C GLY A 320 -8.15 9.38 1.53
N ASN A 321 -7.52 8.91 2.61
CA ASN A 321 -8.18 8.39 3.82
C ASN A 321 -8.38 9.46 4.92
N SER A 322 -8.66 10.72 4.56
CA SER A 322 -8.90 11.79 5.54
C SER A 322 -10.05 11.44 6.49
N LEU A 323 -9.84 11.69 7.79
CA LEU A 323 -10.83 11.52 8.85
C LEU A 323 -11.40 12.85 9.34
N ALA A 324 -11.20 13.93 8.57
CA ALA A 324 -11.69 15.27 8.87
C ALA A 324 -13.22 15.28 9.04
N ARG A 325 -13.70 16.06 10.02
CA ARG A 325 -15.14 16.28 10.20
C ARG A 325 -15.66 17.17 9.06
N ASN A 326 -16.97 17.18 8.86
CA ASN A 326 -17.59 18.05 7.86
C ASN A 326 -17.24 19.54 8.05
N SER A 327 -17.03 19.99 9.29
CA SER A 327 -16.61 21.36 9.61
C SER A 327 -15.16 21.66 9.27
N GLU A 328 -14.32 20.64 9.11
CA GLU A 328 -12.86 20.68 8.90
C GLU A 328 -12.50 20.36 7.43
N ARG A 329 -13.52 20.20 6.57
CA ARG A 329 -13.33 19.80 5.17
C ARG A 329 -12.55 20.87 4.41
N GLY A 330 -11.45 20.45 3.78
CA GLY A 330 -10.59 21.35 2.99
C GLY A 330 -9.61 22.16 3.83
N GLU A 331 -9.55 21.94 5.15
CA GLU A 331 -8.49 22.48 6.00
C GLU A 331 -7.17 21.71 5.80
N ILE A 332 -6.06 22.37 6.15
CA ILE A 332 -4.72 21.81 5.98
C ILE A 332 -4.50 20.68 6.98
N HIS A 333 -4.05 19.53 6.48
CA HIS A 333 -3.60 18.40 7.28
C HIS A 333 -2.09 18.54 7.48
N ASN A 334 -1.68 19.12 8.60
CA ASN A 334 -0.26 19.41 8.83
C ASN A 334 0.58 18.16 9.10
N GLY A 335 -0.01 17.06 9.57
CA GLY A 335 0.70 15.78 9.70
C GLY A 335 1.92 15.85 10.61
N ALA A 336 1.73 16.37 11.83
CA ALA A 336 2.82 16.58 12.77
C ALA A 336 3.31 15.27 13.40
N ASP A 337 2.40 14.41 13.85
CA ASP A 337 2.74 13.04 14.24
C ASP A 337 2.90 12.17 13.01
N ASP A 338 1.98 12.30 12.06
CA ASP A 338 1.88 11.55 10.82
C ASP A 338 2.23 12.43 9.61
N ASN A 339 3.50 12.60 9.24
CA ASN A 339 4.68 11.90 9.76
C ASN A 339 5.91 12.80 9.97
N ALA A 340 5.70 14.09 10.25
CA ALA A 340 6.82 14.99 10.54
C ALA A 340 7.66 14.51 11.74
N SER A 341 7.04 13.82 12.70
CA SER A 341 7.70 13.20 13.85
C SER A 341 8.74 12.14 13.43
N GLY A 342 8.42 11.24 12.50
CA GLY A 342 9.33 10.23 11.99
C GLY A 342 10.50 10.84 11.23
N VAL A 343 10.22 11.82 10.37
CA VAL A 343 11.25 12.57 9.64
C VAL A 343 12.23 13.26 10.61
N ALA A 344 11.70 13.92 11.64
CA ALA A 344 12.51 14.56 12.68
C ALA A 344 13.40 13.56 13.44
N ALA A 345 12.84 12.39 13.79
CA ALA A 345 13.59 11.34 14.47
C ALA A 345 14.74 10.79 13.60
N VAL A 346 14.52 10.58 12.30
CA VAL A 346 15.55 10.09 11.37
C VAL A 346 16.64 11.14 11.14
N ILE A 347 16.30 12.43 11.03
CA ILE A 347 17.29 13.52 10.90
C ILE A 347 18.19 13.58 12.14
N GLU A 348 17.61 13.59 13.34
CA GLU A 348 18.39 13.64 14.58
C GLU A 348 19.18 12.35 14.82
N ALA A 349 18.64 11.20 14.43
CA ALA A 349 19.37 9.93 14.43
C ALA A 349 20.58 9.99 13.49
N GLY A 350 20.40 10.55 12.28
CA GLY A 350 21.47 10.83 11.34
C GLY A 350 22.57 11.69 11.97
N ARG A 351 22.20 12.80 12.62
CA ARG A 351 23.13 13.69 13.34
C ARG A 351 23.94 12.94 14.39
N ALA A 352 23.28 12.21 15.27
CA ALA A 352 23.96 11.43 16.32
C ALA A 352 24.85 10.32 15.72
N LEU A 353 24.38 9.67 14.65
CA LEU A 353 25.13 8.64 13.96
C LEU A 353 26.42 9.20 13.36
N THR A 354 26.45 10.42 12.79
CA THR A 354 27.68 11.01 12.22
C THR A 354 28.87 10.98 13.21
N ALA A 355 28.59 11.22 14.49
CA ALA A 355 29.56 11.25 15.58
C ALA A 355 29.88 9.86 16.16
N ALA A 356 29.15 8.82 15.79
CA ALA A 356 29.38 7.44 16.24
C ALA A 356 30.34 6.66 15.31
N ASP A 357 31.00 5.64 15.86
CA ASP A 357 31.67 4.59 15.07
C ASP A 357 30.64 3.73 14.36
N ARG A 358 30.86 3.45 13.06
CA ARG A 358 29.99 2.67 12.19
C ARG A 358 30.84 1.93 11.16
N ARG A 359 30.71 0.61 11.08
CA ARG A 359 31.41 -0.23 10.08
C ARG A 359 30.59 -0.48 8.82
N ARG A 360 29.27 -0.31 8.88
CA ARG A 360 28.37 -0.24 7.72
C ARG A 360 28.04 1.22 7.42
N GLY A 361 27.76 1.51 6.15
CA GLY A 361 27.23 2.83 5.78
C GLY A 361 25.79 2.95 6.25
N VAL A 362 25.34 4.18 6.50
CA VAL A 362 23.95 4.45 6.89
C VAL A 362 23.25 5.19 5.77
N ILE A 363 22.08 4.70 5.36
CA ILE A 363 21.17 5.39 4.45
C ILE A 363 20.06 6.01 5.31
N LEU A 364 19.86 7.31 5.14
CA LEU A 364 18.73 8.05 5.68
C LEU A 364 17.76 8.28 4.53
N ALA A 365 16.58 7.68 4.55
CA ALA A 365 15.64 7.71 3.45
C ALA A 365 14.29 8.28 3.87
N PHE A 366 13.73 9.13 3.02
CA PHE A 366 12.48 9.83 3.27
C PHE A 366 11.55 9.60 2.10
N TRP A 367 10.39 8.99 2.38
CA TRP A 367 9.48 8.48 1.36
C TRP A 367 8.40 9.49 1.01
N SER A 368 8.04 9.54 -0.27
CA SER A 368 6.85 10.24 -0.76
C SER A 368 5.85 9.20 -1.25
N GLY A 369 4.57 9.48 -1.12
CA GLY A 369 3.48 8.67 -1.65
C GLY A 369 3.10 7.51 -0.73
N GLU A 370 3.44 7.58 0.56
CA GLU A 370 3.04 6.58 1.55
C GLU A 370 1.51 6.58 1.68
N GLU A 371 0.93 7.76 1.82
CA GLU A 371 -0.52 8.02 1.95
C GLU A 371 -1.34 7.57 0.74
N LEU A 372 -0.65 7.39 -0.39
CA LEU A 372 -1.22 6.93 -1.66
C LEU A 372 -1.00 5.43 -1.88
N GLY A 373 -0.43 4.71 -0.91
CA GLY A 373 -0.17 3.28 -0.96
C GLY A 373 1.31 2.92 -1.13
N LEU A 374 2.19 3.50 -0.30
CA LEU A 374 3.62 3.13 -0.21
C LEU A 374 4.43 3.35 -1.50
N LEU A 375 3.99 4.26 -2.37
CA LEU A 375 4.51 4.40 -3.74
C LEU A 375 6.03 4.64 -3.78
N GLY A 376 6.53 5.49 -2.88
CA GLY A 376 7.94 5.84 -2.81
C GLY A 376 8.84 4.68 -2.38
N SER A 377 8.52 4.01 -1.27
CA SER A 377 9.33 2.88 -0.79
C SER A 377 9.25 1.68 -1.72
N ALA A 378 8.08 1.43 -2.30
CA ALA A 378 7.89 0.44 -3.37
C ALA A 378 8.82 0.71 -4.55
N ASN A 379 8.79 1.92 -5.10
CA ASN A 379 9.64 2.30 -6.22
C ASN A 379 11.14 2.18 -5.88
N PHE A 380 11.53 2.49 -4.65
CA PHE A 380 12.92 2.33 -4.20
C PHE A 380 13.36 0.86 -4.23
N VAL A 381 12.52 -0.06 -3.74
CA VAL A 381 12.81 -1.49 -3.75
C VAL A 381 12.87 -2.02 -5.19
N GLU A 382 11.92 -1.63 -6.04
CA GLU A 382 11.84 -2.06 -7.43
C GLU A 382 13.03 -1.58 -8.27
N THR A 383 13.40 -0.30 -8.15
CA THR A 383 14.44 0.32 -8.99
C THR A 383 15.85 0.12 -8.46
N GLU A 384 15.99 -0.46 -7.25
CA GLU A 384 17.24 -0.75 -6.57
C GLU A 384 18.32 0.34 -6.70
N PRO A 385 18.08 1.60 -6.28
CA PRO A 385 19.09 2.65 -6.35
C PRO A 385 20.34 2.32 -5.54
N VAL A 386 20.21 1.43 -4.57
CA VAL A 386 21.27 0.53 -4.10
C VAL A 386 20.73 -0.90 -4.14
N PRO A 387 21.56 -1.93 -4.37
CA PRO A 387 21.06 -3.30 -4.40
C PRO A 387 20.47 -3.70 -3.03
N THR A 388 19.22 -4.15 -3.02
CA THR A 388 18.45 -4.45 -1.79
C THR A 388 19.13 -5.51 -0.93
N GLY A 389 19.77 -6.50 -1.56
CA GLY A 389 20.59 -7.52 -0.89
C GLY A 389 21.76 -6.97 -0.06
N GLN A 390 22.20 -5.74 -0.31
CA GLN A 390 23.24 -5.07 0.49
C GLN A 390 22.70 -4.35 1.73
N ILE A 391 21.37 -4.29 1.92
CA ILE A 391 20.74 -3.67 3.08
C ILE A 391 20.66 -4.70 4.20
N SER A 392 21.35 -4.42 5.31
CA SER A 392 21.41 -5.28 6.49
C SER A 392 20.15 -5.23 7.33
N ALA A 393 19.52 -4.05 7.41
CA ALA A 393 18.26 -3.85 8.09
C ALA A 393 17.65 -2.50 7.69
N TYR A 394 16.32 -2.41 7.80
CA TYR A 394 15.54 -1.20 7.64
C TYR A 394 14.82 -0.85 8.95
N LEU A 395 15.00 0.37 9.45
CA LEU A 395 14.30 0.89 10.64
C LEU A 395 13.36 2.00 10.20
N ASN A 396 12.06 1.79 10.34
CA ASN A 396 11.03 2.74 9.95
C ASN A 396 10.50 3.51 11.16
N PHE A 397 10.26 4.81 10.99
CA PHE A 397 9.68 5.69 12.00
C PHE A 397 8.41 6.30 11.42
N ASP A 398 7.28 5.89 12.00
CA ASP A 398 5.96 6.26 11.54
C ASP A 398 5.10 6.54 12.78
N MET A 399 4.52 7.73 12.87
CA MET A 399 3.73 8.19 14.02
C MET A 399 4.45 7.96 15.37
N VAL A 400 5.58 8.64 15.56
CA VAL A 400 6.49 8.44 16.71
C VAL A 400 6.50 9.60 17.71
N GLY A 401 5.65 10.60 17.52
CA GLY A 401 5.54 11.82 18.32
C GLY A 401 4.42 11.80 19.36
N ARG A 402 3.60 10.76 19.45
CA ARG A 402 2.39 10.73 20.30
C ARG A 402 2.42 9.68 21.40
N ALA A 403 3.62 9.29 21.85
CA ALA A 403 3.80 8.38 22.97
C ALA A 403 3.01 8.81 24.22
N ARG A 404 2.35 7.84 24.85
CA ARG A 404 1.57 7.99 26.09
C ARG A 404 1.97 6.92 27.08
N ASP A 405 1.90 7.25 28.36
CA ASP A 405 2.17 6.32 29.47
C ASP A 405 3.54 5.61 29.34
N ASN A 406 4.53 6.31 28.76
CA ASN A 406 5.88 5.77 28.49
C ASN A 406 5.89 4.52 27.57
N ARG A 407 4.82 4.30 26.78
CA ARG A 407 4.71 3.14 25.87
C ARG A 407 5.23 3.46 24.48
N LEU A 408 5.92 2.48 23.90
CA LEU A 408 6.39 2.50 22.52
C LEU A 408 6.15 1.13 21.88
N ALA A 409 5.45 1.08 20.76
CA ALA A 409 5.33 -0.16 20.00
C ALA A 409 6.54 -0.31 19.07
N LEU A 410 7.15 -1.49 19.11
CA LEU A 410 8.12 -1.93 18.12
C LEU A 410 7.54 -3.12 17.37
N GLN A 411 7.29 -2.93 16.08
CA GLN A 411 6.60 -3.88 15.21
C GLN A 411 7.55 -4.46 14.17
N ALA A 412 7.10 -5.45 13.38
CA ALA A 412 7.94 -6.24 12.47
C ALA A 412 9.11 -6.97 13.15
N VAL A 413 9.07 -7.12 14.48
CA VAL A 413 10.16 -7.72 15.27
C VAL A 413 10.40 -9.19 14.90
N GLY A 414 9.40 -9.86 14.34
CA GLY A 414 9.55 -11.23 13.85
C GLY A 414 10.45 -11.36 12.62
N SER A 415 10.76 -10.25 11.92
CA SER A 415 11.55 -10.26 10.68
C SER A 415 13.03 -10.65 10.86
N SER A 416 13.51 -10.78 12.10
CA SER A 416 14.85 -11.27 12.45
C SER A 416 14.89 -11.80 13.88
N SER A 417 15.59 -12.92 14.08
CA SER A 417 15.81 -13.48 15.43
C SER A 417 16.68 -12.57 16.31
N ALA A 418 17.44 -11.65 15.72
CA ALA A 418 18.33 -10.75 16.46
C ALA A 418 17.63 -9.54 17.09
N TRP A 419 16.38 -9.21 16.69
CA TRP A 419 15.73 -7.97 17.13
C TRP A 419 15.51 -7.89 18.63
N HIS A 420 15.00 -8.96 19.27
CA HIS A 420 14.68 -8.95 20.70
C HIS A 420 15.87 -8.51 21.55
N GLY A 421 17.02 -9.18 21.38
CA GLY A 421 18.22 -8.84 22.15
C GLY A 421 18.81 -7.47 21.80
N LEU A 422 18.63 -6.99 20.56
CA LEU A 422 19.06 -5.63 20.18
C LEU A 422 18.20 -4.56 20.86
N ILE A 423 16.89 -4.75 20.86
CA ILE A 423 15.91 -3.87 21.48
C ILE A 423 16.13 -3.80 22.99
N GLU A 424 16.17 -4.95 23.68
CA GLU A 424 16.35 -5.00 25.13
C GLU A 424 17.59 -4.23 25.58
N ARG A 425 18.75 -4.51 24.96
CA ARG A 425 20.01 -3.83 25.31
C ARG A 425 19.98 -2.33 25.00
N ALA A 426 19.35 -1.94 23.89
CA ALA A 426 19.25 -0.55 23.49
C ALA A 426 18.29 0.25 24.39
N ASN A 427 17.25 -0.41 24.90
CA ASN A 427 16.23 0.23 25.72
C ASN A 427 16.65 0.40 27.20
N VAL A 428 17.59 -0.39 27.73
CA VAL A 428 18.10 -0.23 29.11
C VAL A 428 18.43 1.23 29.48
N PRO A 429 19.19 2.00 28.67
CA PRO A 429 19.49 3.41 28.97
C PRO A 429 18.43 4.43 28.51
N VAL A 430 17.33 4.00 27.87
CA VAL A 430 16.25 4.88 27.34
C VAL A 430 14.95 4.75 28.16
N GLY A 431 14.59 3.53 28.55
CA GLY A 431 13.57 3.26 29.55
C GLY A 431 12.11 3.33 29.07
N PHE A 432 11.80 2.94 27.83
CA PHE A 432 10.41 2.78 27.38
C PHE A 432 9.78 1.48 27.89
N ASP A 433 8.46 1.48 28.11
CA ASP A 433 7.63 0.27 28.16
C ASP A 433 7.39 -0.21 26.71
N VAL A 434 8.30 -1.06 26.22
CA VAL A 434 8.28 -1.52 24.82
C VAL A 434 7.24 -2.61 24.63
N GLN A 435 6.31 -2.36 23.73
CA GLN A 435 5.31 -3.33 23.26
C GLN A 435 5.82 -3.99 21.97
N ILE A 436 6.22 -5.26 22.07
CA ILE A 436 6.75 -6.03 20.94
C ILE A 436 5.61 -6.60 20.11
N GLN A 437 5.62 -6.33 18.81
CA GLN A 437 4.74 -6.97 17.83
C GLN A 437 5.60 -7.67 16.77
N LEU A 438 5.31 -8.96 16.54
CA LEU A 438 6.10 -9.77 15.62
C LEU A 438 5.74 -9.51 14.16
N ASP A 439 4.49 -9.15 13.90
CA ASP A 439 3.92 -9.01 12.57
C ASP A 439 4.62 -7.92 11.74
N PRO A 440 5.17 -8.26 10.56
CA PRO A 440 5.77 -7.30 9.64
C PRO A 440 4.83 -6.83 8.52
N TYR A 441 3.60 -7.36 8.42
CA TYR A 441 2.63 -7.02 7.36
C TYR A 441 1.82 -5.77 7.75
N LEU A 442 2.53 -4.65 7.87
CA LEU A 442 2.00 -3.38 8.33
C LEU A 442 1.69 -2.47 7.12
N PRO A 443 0.64 -1.65 7.16
CA PRO A 443 0.35 -0.69 6.09
C PRO A 443 1.26 0.55 6.22
N THR A 444 2.57 0.35 6.10
CA THR A 444 3.62 1.38 6.16
C THR A 444 4.81 0.90 5.33
N ASP A 445 5.81 1.75 5.11
CA ASP A 445 6.96 1.49 4.22
C ASP A 445 7.73 0.20 4.55
N VAL A 446 7.62 -0.31 5.79
CA VAL A 446 8.14 -1.63 6.18
C VAL A 446 7.66 -2.75 5.27
N MET A 447 6.44 -2.67 4.73
CA MET A 447 5.89 -3.70 3.84
C MET A 447 6.76 -3.89 2.59
N SER A 448 7.21 -2.81 1.97
CA SER A 448 8.07 -2.83 0.78
C SER A 448 9.40 -3.55 1.06
N PHE A 449 10.05 -3.23 2.18
CA PHE A 449 11.34 -3.81 2.55
C PHE A 449 11.22 -5.26 3.07
N ASN A 450 10.18 -5.57 3.83
CA ASN A 450 9.90 -6.93 4.26
C ASN A 450 9.58 -7.85 3.08
N GLY A 451 8.84 -7.36 2.08
CA GLY A 451 8.59 -8.05 0.81
C GLY A 451 9.90 -8.40 0.08
N ALA A 452 10.88 -7.51 0.11
CA ALA A 452 12.22 -7.70 -0.46
C ALA A 452 13.18 -8.55 0.40
N GLY A 453 12.70 -9.19 1.48
CA GLY A 453 13.53 -10.02 2.33
C GLY A 453 14.53 -9.25 3.21
N ILE A 454 14.23 -7.99 3.54
CA ILE A 454 15.08 -7.15 4.39
C ILE A 454 14.53 -7.17 5.83
N PRO A 455 15.36 -7.52 6.84
CA PRO A 455 15.00 -7.42 8.25
C PRO A 455 14.55 -6.00 8.59
N SER A 456 13.35 -5.86 9.12
CA SER A 456 12.71 -4.56 9.31
C SER A 456 12.22 -4.38 10.75
N LEU A 457 12.24 -3.14 11.24
CA LEU A 457 11.76 -2.77 12.56
C LEU A 457 10.97 -1.47 12.44
N ASN A 458 9.69 -1.48 12.82
CA ASN A 458 8.85 -0.27 12.84
C ASN A 458 8.79 0.31 14.25
N PHE A 459 8.94 1.63 14.36
CA PHE A 459 8.68 2.39 15.58
C PHE A 459 7.32 3.07 15.43
N PHE A 460 6.44 2.88 16.41
CA PHE A 460 5.07 3.39 16.37
C PHE A 460 4.58 3.74 17.78
N THR A 461 3.88 4.88 17.94
CA THR A 461 3.35 5.31 19.24
C THR A 461 1.85 5.09 19.41
N GLY A 462 1.19 4.51 18.41
CA GLY A 462 -0.25 4.21 18.46
C GLY A 462 -1.09 5.26 17.76
N SER A 463 -2.25 4.84 17.24
CA SER A 463 -3.22 5.77 16.65
C SER A 463 -3.84 6.67 17.72
N HIS A 464 -4.26 7.88 17.31
CA HIS A 464 -4.93 8.84 18.18
C HIS A 464 -6.08 9.55 17.45
N THR A 465 -6.86 10.33 18.19
CA THR A 465 -8.08 11.00 17.69
C THR A 465 -7.83 12.08 16.64
N ASP A 466 -6.58 12.48 16.45
CA ASP A 466 -6.16 13.52 15.50
C ASP A 466 -5.57 12.94 14.22
N TYR A 467 -5.38 11.60 14.16
CA TYR A 467 -4.88 10.91 12.98
C TYR A 467 -5.69 11.24 11.73
N HIS A 468 -5.00 11.55 10.63
CA HIS A 468 -5.59 11.96 9.34
C HIS A 468 -6.57 13.14 9.46
N ARG A 469 -6.32 14.07 10.38
CA ARG A 469 -7.13 15.29 10.56
C ARG A 469 -6.28 16.55 10.56
N PRO A 470 -6.89 17.72 10.29
CA PRO A 470 -6.23 19.02 10.47
C PRO A 470 -5.71 19.26 11.88
N SER A 471 -6.24 18.56 12.89
CA SER A 471 -5.78 18.66 14.28
C SER A 471 -4.49 17.89 14.57
N ASP A 472 -3.92 17.14 13.63
CA ASP A 472 -2.56 16.59 13.77
C ASP A 472 -1.50 17.69 13.55
N ASP A 473 -1.29 18.48 14.60
CA ASP A 473 -0.49 19.70 14.58
C ASP A 473 0.71 19.60 15.54
N ALA A 474 1.77 20.38 15.27
CA ALA A 474 3.01 20.40 16.03
C ALA A 474 2.79 20.62 17.54
N SER A 475 1.75 21.35 17.92
CA SER A 475 1.39 21.56 19.33
C SER A 475 0.92 20.29 20.07
N ALA A 476 0.55 19.24 19.33
CA ALA A 476 0.09 17.97 19.87
C ALA A 476 1.24 16.99 20.16
N VAL A 477 2.44 17.23 19.63
CA VAL A 477 3.57 16.29 19.74
C VAL A 477 4.20 16.30 21.15
N ASN A 478 4.51 15.10 21.66
CA ASN A 478 5.29 14.90 22.88
C ASN A 478 6.78 14.85 22.54
N TYR A 479 7.43 16.01 22.52
CA TYR A 479 8.81 16.15 22.08
C TYR A 479 9.84 15.45 22.97
N GLU A 480 9.59 15.35 24.28
CA GLU A 480 10.48 14.63 25.19
C GLU A 480 10.54 13.14 24.84
N ASP A 481 9.38 12.52 24.59
CA ASP A 481 9.34 11.12 24.18
C ASP A 481 9.80 10.93 22.74
N LEU A 482 9.51 11.86 21.82
CA LEU A 482 10.01 11.81 20.45
C LEU A 482 11.55 11.81 20.40
N ASP A 483 12.20 12.68 21.18
CA ASP A 483 13.66 12.71 21.34
C ASP A 483 14.20 11.37 21.89
N ARG A 484 13.49 10.78 22.85
CA ARG A 484 13.82 9.44 23.38
C ARG A 484 13.65 8.33 22.33
N VAL A 485 12.62 8.39 21.49
CA VAL A 485 12.41 7.44 20.38
C VAL A 485 13.56 7.54 19.37
N ALA A 486 13.91 8.75 18.94
CA ALA A 486 15.04 9.00 18.05
C ALA A 486 16.36 8.43 18.63
N ARG A 487 16.57 8.62 19.94
CA ARG A 487 17.70 8.06 20.67
C ARG A 487 17.71 6.53 20.68
N LEU A 488 16.58 5.89 20.96
CA LEU A 488 16.48 4.42 20.94
C LEU A 488 16.79 3.86 19.55
N GLY A 489 16.14 4.41 18.53
CA GLY A 489 16.37 4.05 17.13
C GLY A 489 17.83 4.19 16.70
N THR A 490 18.48 5.27 17.14
CA THR A 490 19.92 5.51 16.91
C THR A 490 20.81 4.45 17.56
N ILE A 491 20.52 4.07 18.81
CA ILE A 491 21.30 3.03 19.51
C ILE A 491 21.15 1.69 18.78
N ILE A 492 19.93 1.34 18.36
CA ILE A 492 19.68 0.10 17.60
C ILE A 492 20.42 0.15 16.25
N ALA A 493 20.27 1.23 15.47
CA ALA A 493 20.96 1.40 14.19
C ALA A 493 22.48 1.31 14.33
N ARG A 494 23.08 1.99 15.33
CA ARG A 494 24.51 1.92 15.61
C ARG A 494 24.94 0.50 15.96
N ASN A 495 24.14 -0.22 16.76
CA ASN A 495 24.44 -1.60 17.10
C ASN A 495 24.44 -2.47 15.84
N VAL A 496 23.40 -2.39 15.01
CA VAL A 496 23.33 -3.12 13.72
C VAL A 496 24.53 -2.78 12.82
N ALA A 497 24.86 -1.50 12.69
CA ALA A 497 25.95 -1.02 11.83
C ALA A 497 27.35 -1.49 12.25
N ASN A 498 27.51 -2.00 13.47
CA ASN A 498 28.79 -2.47 14.01
C ASN A 498 28.82 -3.98 14.30
N ARG A 499 27.73 -4.71 14.04
CA ARG A 499 27.72 -6.17 14.19
C ARG A 499 28.64 -6.81 13.16
N ASP A 500 29.39 -7.81 13.61
CA ASP A 500 30.19 -8.68 12.75
C ASP A 500 29.27 -9.44 11.79
N THR A 501 28.28 -10.14 12.31
CA THR A 501 27.27 -10.87 11.52
C THR A 501 26.07 -9.97 11.22
N PRO A 502 25.65 -9.83 9.95
CA PRO A 502 24.41 -9.13 9.60
C PRO A 502 23.19 -9.79 10.26
N LEU A 503 22.05 -9.11 10.23
CA LEU A 503 20.80 -9.70 10.69
C LEU A 503 20.37 -10.79 9.69
N ASP A 504 19.88 -11.89 10.24
CA ASP A 504 19.10 -12.88 9.50
C ASP A 504 17.75 -12.27 9.10
N PHE A 505 17.25 -12.63 7.93
CA PHE A 505 15.85 -12.40 7.60
C PHE A 505 15.06 -13.64 7.97
N VAL A 506 14.10 -13.46 8.86
CA VAL A 506 13.12 -14.48 9.22
C VAL A 506 11.82 -14.08 8.54
N ARG A 507 11.38 -14.87 7.58
CA ARG A 507 10.02 -14.71 7.07
C ARG A 507 9.04 -15.10 8.17
N VAL A 508 8.27 -14.14 8.63
CA VAL A 508 7.22 -14.37 9.62
C VAL A 508 6.03 -15.03 8.92
N GLU A 509 5.68 -16.22 9.38
CA GLU A 509 4.38 -16.80 9.09
C GLU A 509 3.32 -15.87 9.70
N GLN A 510 2.33 -15.46 8.90
CA GLN A 510 1.18 -14.73 9.44
C GLN A 510 0.45 -15.66 10.41
N ILE A 511 0.61 -15.44 11.72
CA ILE A 511 -0.15 -16.12 12.77
C ILE A 511 -1.34 -15.23 13.09
N GLU A 512 -2.57 -15.71 12.85
CA GLU A 512 -3.79 -14.95 13.13
C GLU A 512 -4.06 -14.81 14.65
N PRO A 513 -4.57 -13.65 15.11
CA PRO A 513 -5.04 -13.47 16.48
C PRO A 513 -6.23 -14.38 16.80
N GLN A 514 -6.10 -15.22 17.84
CA GLN A 514 -7.24 -15.92 18.42
C GLN A 514 -8.21 -14.90 19.04
N GLY A 515 -9.36 -14.69 18.40
CA GLY A 515 -10.50 -14.08 19.08
C GLY A 515 -11.26 -12.99 18.35
N GLN A 516 -11.58 -13.18 17.08
CA GLN A 516 -12.89 -12.79 16.57
C GLN A 516 -13.39 -13.92 15.69
N ARG A 517 -14.65 -14.35 15.84
CA ARG A 517 -15.30 -15.25 14.88
C ARG A 517 -15.54 -14.46 13.59
N ALA A 518 -14.47 -14.22 12.83
CA ALA A 518 -14.53 -13.85 11.44
C ALA A 518 -14.38 -15.14 10.62
N SER A 519 -15.21 -15.28 9.60
CA SER A 519 -15.21 -16.37 8.61
C SER A 519 -13.80 -16.82 8.25
N VAL A 520 -13.53 -18.13 8.34
CA VAL A 520 -12.25 -18.75 7.96
C VAL A 520 -11.92 -18.37 6.52
N ARG A 521 -10.94 -17.48 6.32
CA ARG A 521 -10.46 -17.12 4.98
C ARG A 521 -9.53 -18.21 4.46
N ALA A 522 -9.66 -18.55 3.18
CA ALA A 522 -8.74 -19.47 2.54
C ALA A 522 -7.33 -18.87 2.44
N PHE A 523 -6.32 -19.72 2.57
CA PHE A 523 -4.92 -19.35 2.49
C PHE A 523 -4.22 -20.18 1.42
N THR A 524 -3.47 -19.49 0.57
CA THR A 524 -2.81 -20.05 -0.60
C THR A 524 -1.29 -20.00 -0.46
N GLY A 525 -0.75 -19.17 0.42
CA GLY A 525 0.69 -18.96 0.53
C GLY A 525 1.31 -18.18 -0.64
N THR A 526 0.53 -17.47 -1.44
CA THR A 526 1.07 -16.52 -2.44
C THR A 526 1.40 -15.18 -1.79
N ILE A 527 2.44 -14.49 -2.27
CA ILE A 527 2.76 -13.12 -1.86
C ILE A 527 2.61 -12.22 -3.08
N PRO A 528 1.53 -11.44 -3.15
CA PRO A 528 1.33 -10.46 -4.20
C PRO A 528 2.40 -9.38 -4.21
N ASP A 529 2.82 -8.98 -5.40
CA ASP A 529 3.43 -7.67 -5.63
C ASP A 529 2.31 -6.66 -5.89
N TYR A 530 2.16 -5.68 -4.99
CA TYR A 530 1.11 -4.66 -5.03
C TYR A 530 1.43 -3.49 -5.96
N THR A 531 2.63 -3.47 -6.52
CA THR A 531 3.22 -2.30 -7.18
C THR A 531 3.36 -2.51 -8.69
N ALA A 532 3.37 -3.77 -9.12
CA ALA A 532 3.52 -4.14 -10.51
C ALA A 532 2.25 -3.85 -11.34
N GLU A 533 2.42 -3.08 -12.42
CA GLU A 533 1.40 -2.90 -13.47
C GLU A 533 1.45 -4.06 -14.48
N VAL A 534 0.94 -5.23 -14.09
CA VAL A 534 0.83 -6.40 -14.99
C VAL A 534 -0.62 -6.86 -15.14
N GLU A 535 -0.96 -7.44 -16.29
CA GLU A 535 -2.23 -8.14 -16.50
C GLU A 535 -2.18 -9.49 -15.76
N GLY A 536 -2.73 -9.52 -14.55
CA GLY A 536 -2.70 -10.66 -13.64
C GLY A 536 -2.27 -10.28 -12.23
N LEU A 537 -1.86 -11.28 -11.44
CA LEU A 537 -1.22 -11.08 -10.14
C LEU A 537 0.24 -11.50 -10.22
N LEU A 538 1.17 -10.54 -10.21
CA LEU A 538 2.59 -10.83 -10.03
C LEU A 538 2.85 -11.33 -8.60
N LEU A 539 3.57 -12.44 -8.50
CA LEU A 539 4.05 -12.94 -7.22
C LEU A 539 5.42 -12.34 -6.90
N GLY A 540 5.47 -11.47 -5.90
CA GLY A 540 6.71 -11.10 -5.21
C GLY A 540 7.30 -12.25 -4.39
N GLY A 541 6.59 -13.37 -4.29
CA GLY A 541 7.10 -14.63 -3.78
C GLY A 541 6.01 -15.63 -3.39
N VAL A 542 6.43 -16.74 -2.79
CA VAL A 542 5.54 -17.75 -2.19
C VAL A 542 6.03 -18.13 -0.80
N ILE A 543 5.12 -18.49 0.09
CA ILE A 543 5.40 -19.00 1.43
C ILE A 543 5.90 -20.44 1.29
N GLU A 544 7.15 -20.69 1.69
CA GLU A 544 7.77 -22.02 1.65
C GLU A 544 6.93 -23.02 2.47
N GLY A 545 6.67 -24.20 1.90
CA GLY A 545 5.79 -25.20 2.52
C GLY A 545 4.29 -24.86 2.50
N GLY A 546 3.90 -23.66 2.09
CA GLY A 546 2.52 -23.25 1.85
C GLY A 546 1.92 -23.89 0.58
N PRO A 547 0.60 -23.78 0.38
CA PRO A 547 -0.07 -24.39 -0.78
C PRO A 547 0.53 -24.01 -2.14
N ALA A 548 0.86 -22.73 -2.35
CA ALA A 548 1.42 -22.23 -3.60
C ALA A 548 2.82 -22.79 -3.87
N ALA A 549 3.70 -22.81 -2.86
CA ALA A 549 5.02 -23.42 -2.98
C ALA A 549 4.93 -24.93 -3.25
N LYS A 550 4.00 -25.64 -2.57
CA LYS A 550 3.73 -27.06 -2.82
C LYS A 550 3.19 -27.32 -4.23
N ALA A 551 2.41 -26.38 -4.77
CA ALA A 551 1.92 -26.41 -6.15
C ALA A 551 3.00 -26.01 -7.18
N GLY A 552 4.19 -25.56 -6.74
CA GLY A 552 5.31 -25.21 -7.62
C GLY A 552 5.30 -23.77 -8.14
N LEU A 553 4.46 -22.90 -7.58
CA LEU A 553 4.51 -21.45 -7.82
C LEU A 553 5.77 -20.85 -7.18
N GLN A 554 6.29 -19.77 -7.74
CA GLN A 554 7.51 -19.10 -7.27
C GLN A 554 7.44 -17.58 -7.52
N GLU A 555 8.42 -16.84 -7.00
CA GLU A 555 8.62 -15.42 -7.29
C GLU A 555 8.77 -15.17 -8.81
N GLY A 556 8.14 -14.11 -9.30
CA GLY A 556 8.12 -13.74 -10.72
C GLY A 556 7.04 -14.44 -11.55
N ASP A 557 6.26 -15.37 -10.98
CA ASP A 557 5.08 -15.92 -11.65
C ASP A 557 3.96 -14.89 -11.68
N VAL A 558 3.21 -14.82 -12.79
CA VAL A 558 2.01 -13.98 -12.91
C VAL A 558 0.78 -14.87 -12.97
N ILE A 559 -0.03 -14.91 -11.91
CA ILE A 559 -1.28 -15.67 -11.90
C ILE A 559 -2.31 -14.96 -12.78
N ILE A 560 -2.84 -15.68 -13.76
CA ILE A 560 -3.84 -15.19 -14.73
C ILE A 560 -5.20 -15.87 -14.56
N GLU A 561 -5.27 -17.01 -13.86
CA GLU A 561 -6.52 -17.65 -13.45
C GLU A 561 -6.35 -18.31 -12.08
N PHE A 562 -7.37 -18.20 -11.24
CA PHE A 562 -7.41 -18.76 -9.90
C PHE A 562 -8.78 -19.35 -9.60
N ALA A 563 -8.85 -20.67 -9.37
CA ALA A 563 -10.10 -21.39 -9.12
C ALA A 563 -11.19 -21.15 -10.20
N GLY A 564 -10.80 -21.13 -11.46
CA GLY A 564 -11.70 -20.86 -12.60
C GLY A 564 -12.05 -19.38 -12.79
N GLN A 565 -11.52 -18.48 -11.96
CA GLN A 565 -11.71 -17.04 -12.07
C GLN A 565 -10.51 -16.39 -12.78
N SER A 566 -10.75 -15.66 -13.86
CA SER A 566 -9.71 -14.87 -14.52
C SER A 566 -9.24 -13.75 -13.61
N ILE A 567 -7.92 -13.63 -13.45
CA ILE A 567 -7.24 -12.64 -12.62
C ILE A 567 -6.57 -11.64 -13.56
N THR A 568 -6.99 -10.38 -13.51
CA THR A 568 -6.40 -9.28 -14.30
C THR A 568 -5.66 -8.30 -13.40
N ASN A 569 -5.93 -8.34 -12.10
CA ASN A 569 -5.30 -7.50 -11.09
C ASN A 569 -5.35 -8.17 -9.70
N ILE A 570 -4.72 -7.52 -8.73
CA ILE A 570 -4.61 -7.99 -7.35
C ILE A 570 -5.94 -8.09 -6.57
N TYR A 571 -6.92 -7.25 -6.91
CA TYR A 571 -8.22 -7.28 -6.23
C TYR A 571 -9.03 -8.47 -6.68
N ASP A 572 -8.98 -8.80 -7.98
CA ASP A 572 -9.59 -10.02 -8.50
C ASP A 572 -9.10 -11.25 -7.72
N TYR A 573 -7.80 -11.28 -7.41
CA TYR A 573 -7.24 -12.36 -6.61
C TYR A 573 -7.77 -12.38 -5.17
N THR A 574 -7.85 -11.21 -4.53
CA THR A 574 -8.40 -11.09 -3.17
C THR A 574 -9.84 -11.59 -3.10
N TYR A 575 -10.63 -11.27 -4.13
CA TYR A 575 -12.01 -11.70 -4.26
C TYR A 575 -12.14 -13.20 -4.60
N ALA A 576 -11.28 -13.72 -5.48
CA ALA A 576 -11.24 -15.14 -5.81
C ALA A 576 -10.83 -15.98 -4.59
N LEU A 577 -9.95 -15.44 -3.74
CA LEU A 577 -9.55 -16.06 -2.48
C LEU A 577 -10.71 -16.18 -1.48
N ASP A 578 -11.60 -15.19 -1.44
CA ASP A 578 -12.81 -15.23 -0.59
C ASP A 578 -13.84 -16.27 -1.07
N ALA A 579 -13.79 -16.64 -2.35
CA ALA A 579 -14.72 -17.58 -2.95
C ALA A 579 -14.32 -19.06 -2.81
N VAL A 580 -13.04 -19.35 -2.56
CA VAL A 580 -12.56 -20.74 -2.46
C VAL A 580 -12.78 -21.31 -1.06
N LYS A 581 -13.06 -22.61 -1.00
CA LYS A 581 -13.18 -23.35 0.25
C LYS A 581 -11.82 -23.90 0.68
N VAL A 582 -11.62 -23.88 1.98
CA VAL A 582 -10.48 -24.54 2.63
C VAL A 582 -10.54 -26.04 2.38
N ASP A 583 -9.37 -26.62 2.13
CA ASP A 583 -9.12 -28.05 1.90
C ASP A 583 -9.78 -28.62 0.63
N GLU A 584 -10.27 -27.75 -0.27
CA GLU A 584 -10.73 -28.13 -1.60
C GLU A 584 -9.66 -27.88 -2.66
N LEU A 585 -9.52 -28.78 -3.63
CA LEU A 585 -8.55 -28.64 -4.71
C LEU A 585 -9.04 -27.59 -5.72
N ILE A 586 -8.18 -26.63 -6.05
CA ILE A 586 -8.41 -25.60 -7.07
C ILE A 586 -7.35 -25.66 -8.17
N THR A 587 -7.71 -25.13 -9.34
CA THR A 587 -6.79 -24.95 -10.47
C THR A 587 -6.22 -23.52 -10.44
N VAL A 588 -4.92 -23.38 -10.67
CA VAL A 588 -4.24 -22.09 -10.82
C VAL A 588 -3.47 -22.08 -12.14
N ILE A 589 -3.65 -21.03 -12.92
CA ILE A 589 -2.98 -20.84 -14.20
C ILE A 589 -2.13 -19.58 -14.09
N PHE A 590 -0.86 -19.70 -14.48
CA PHE A 590 0.10 -18.62 -14.34
C PHE A 590 1.06 -18.56 -15.53
N MET A 591 1.67 -17.40 -15.71
CA MET A 591 2.71 -17.15 -16.69
C MET A 591 4.08 -17.16 -16.00
N ARG A 592 5.06 -17.86 -16.59
CA ARG A 592 6.46 -17.85 -16.15
C ARG A 592 7.36 -17.66 -17.35
N ALA A 593 8.17 -16.60 -17.36
CA ALA A 593 9.05 -16.26 -18.49
C ALA A 593 8.34 -16.22 -19.86
N GLY A 594 7.05 -15.89 -19.88
CA GLY A 594 6.22 -15.82 -21.10
C GLY A 594 5.48 -17.11 -21.47
N ASP A 595 5.75 -18.23 -20.78
CA ASP A 595 5.06 -19.50 -21.01
C ASP A 595 3.88 -19.69 -20.04
N ARG A 596 2.78 -20.27 -20.53
CA ARG A 596 1.56 -20.56 -19.75
C ARG A 596 1.69 -21.91 -19.04
N HIS A 597 1.48 -21.91 -17.73
CA HIS A 597 1.51 -23.08 -16.87
C HIS A 597 0.18 -23.27 -16.13
N GLU A 598 -0.11 -24.51 -15.77
CA GLU A 598 -1.31 -24.90 -15.02
C GLU A 598 -0.91 -25.85 -13.90
N VAL A 599 -1.36 -25.57 -12.68
CA VAL A 599 -1.11 -26.37 -11.48
C VAL A 599 -2.38 -26.51 -10.66
N THR A 600 -2.46 -27.57 -9.88
CA THR A 600 -3.50 -27.74 -8.88
C THR A 600 -2.95 -27.39 -7.50
N MET A 601 -3.74 -26.67 -6.70
CA MET A 601 -3.38 -26.25 -5.36
C MET A 601 -4.55 -26.52 -4.41
N THR A 602 -4.28 -26.90 -3.17
CA THR A 602 -5.32 -27.02 -2.14
C THR A 602 -5.13 -25.87 -1.15
N PRO A 603 -5.98 -24.81 -1.18
CA PRO A 603 -5.93 -23.75 -0.18
C PRO A 603 -6.22 -24.36 1.18
N THR A 604 -5.47 -23.95 2.20
CA THR A 604 -5.70 -24.39 3.57
C THR A 604 -6.46 -23.31 4.33
N ALA A 605 -6.95 -23.61 5.53
CA ALA A 605 -7.34 -22.54 6.44
C ALA A 605 -6.13 -21.65 6.65
N ARG A 606 -6.35 -20.33 6.71
CA ARG A 606 -5.32 -19.40 7.17
C ARG A 606 -4.84 -19.89 8.56
N PRO A 607 -3.53 -20.22 8.70
CA PRO A 607 -2.98 -20.75 9.94
C PRO A 607 -3.30 -19.92 11.18
#